data_AF-A0A919B3L3-F1
#
_entry.id   AF-A0A919B3L3-F1
#
_cell.length_a   1.000
_cell.length_b   1.000
_cell.length_c   1.000
_cell.angle_alpha   90.00
_cell.angle_beta   90.00
_cell.angle_gamma   90.00
#
_symmetry.space_group_name_H-M   'P 1'
#
loop_
_entity.id
_entity.type
_entity.pdbx_description
1 polymer ?
#
loop_
_entity_poly.entity_id
_entity_poly.type
_entity_poly.pdbx_seq_one_letter_code
_entity_poly.pdbx_strand_id
1 'polypeptide(L)'
;MRPLVDGRDVCDEIWPDGVTQHWDWQQHEGRHLLTATAAAHTIALVAPECDTACCGAVWVTVRREGRYVVWTDWENTGVIGGAVPAEVRFDAEQYDAEVARLEWS
;
A
#
# COMPACT_ATOMS: atom_id res chain seq x y z
N MET A 1 -0.41 -9.11 6.10
CA MET A 1 -0.70 -7.93 6.95
C MET A 1 -1.68 -7.03 6.21
N ARG A 2 -2.57 -6.33 6.92
CA ARG A 2 -3.50 -5.37 6.32
C ARG A 2 -3.14 -3.98 6.84
N PRO A 3 -2.73 -3.02 5.99
CA PRO A 3 -2.30 -1.72 6.45
C PRO A 3 -3.48 -0.98 7.09
N LEU A 4 -3.31 -0.59 8.36
CA LEU A 4 -4.33 0.16 9.09
C LEU A 4 -4.08 1.66 8.95
N VAL A 5 -5.05 2.39 8.41
CA VAL A 5 -5.08 3.86 8.40
C VAL A 5 -6.08 4.32 9.44
N ASP A 6 -5.64 5.09 10.43
CA ASP A 6 -6.48 5.52 11.55
C ASP A 6 -7.23 4.34 12.22
N GLY A 7 -6.57 3.18 12.29
CA GLY A 7 -7.14 1.95 12.84
C GLY A 7 -8.11 1.20 11.93
N ARG A 8 -8.32 1.66 10.69
CA ARG A 8 -9.19 1.05 9.68
C ARG A 8 -8.41 0.31 8.62
N ASP A 9 -8.97 -0.82 8.21
CA ASP A 9 -8.44 -1.61 7.11
C ASP A 9 -8.92 -1.06 5.77
N VAL A 10 -8.16 -0.11 5.25
CA VAL A 10 -8.52 0.59 4.02
C VAL A 10 -8.55 -0.36 2.82
N CYS A 11 -7.74 -1.42 2.82
CA CYS A 11 -7.76 -2.41 1.76
C CYS A 11 -9.07 -3.21 1.77
N ASP A 12 -9.55 -3.61 2.94
CA ASP A 12 -10.86 -4.25 3.11
C ASP A 12 -12.02 -3.35 2.67
N GLU A 13 -11.95 -2.06 3.02
CA GLU A 13 -13.00 -1.11 2.68
C GLU A 13 -13.05 -0.81 1.17
N ILE A 14 -11.89 -0.70 0.51
CA ILE A 14 -11.80 -0.42 -0.92
C ILE A 14 -12.17 -1.67 -1.75
N TRP A 15 -11.68 -2.83 -1.33
CA TRP A 15 -11.86 -4.08 -2.07
C TRP A 15 -11.88 -5.29 -1.13
N PRO A 16 -13.06 -5.61 -0.54
CA PRO A 16 -13.20 -6.70 0.44
C PRO A 16 -12.78 -8.07 -0.11
N ASP A 17 -13.08 -8.32 -1.39
CA ASP A 17 -12.74 -9.59 -2.08
C ASP A 17 -11.30 -9.61 -2.62
N GLY A 18 -10.54 -8.54 -2.40
CA GLY A 18 -9.17 -8.40 -2.89
C GLY A 18 -8.18 -9.10 -1.96
N VAL A 19 -7.16 -9.72 -2.55
CA VAL A 19 -6.08 -10.33 -1.77
C VAL A 19 -4.97 -9.31 -1.59
N THR A 20 -4.54 -9.08 -0.35
CA THR A 20 -3.32 -8.30 -0.11
C THR A 20 -2.12 -9.11 -0.59
N GLN A 21 -1.49 -8.67 -1.68
CA GLN A 21 -0.37 -9.34 -2.33
C GLN A 21 0.94 -9.14 -1.58
N HIS A 22 0.96 -9.58 -0.32
CA HIS A 22 2.11 -9.48 0.58
C HIS A 22 3.41 -10.10 0.04
N TRP A 23 3.31 -10.98 -0.97
CA TRP A 23 4.41 -11.73 -1.57
C TRP A 23 5.01 -11.05 -2.80
N ASP A 24 4.27 -10.19 -3.51
CA ASP A 24 4.79 -9.38 -4.62
C ASP A 24 5.51 -8.09 -4.14
N TRP A 25 5.40 -7.77 -2.84
CA TRP A 25 6.12 -6.64 -2.23
C TRP A 25 7.60 -6.91 -1.99
N GLN A 26 8.07 -8.11 -2.35
CA GLN A 26 9.38 -8.66 -2.02
C GLN A 26 10.53 -8.16 -2.90
N GLN A 27 10.58 -6.86 -3.17
CA GLN A 27 11.76 -6.07 -3.51
C GLN A 27 11.76 -5.42 -4.89
N HIS A 28 11.77 -4.09 -4.88
CA HIS A 28 12.38 -3.29 -5.93
C HIS A 28 13.74 -2.81 -5.40
N GLU A 29 14.82 -3.10 -6.12
CA GLU A 29 16.19 -2.67 -5.76
C GLU A 29 16.65 -3.10 -4.33
N GLY A 30 16.20 -4.26 -3.86
CA GLY A 30 16.63 -4.84 -2.57
C GLY A 30 15.99 -4.22 -1.33
N ARG A 31 14.84 -3.56 -1.46
CA ARG A 31 14.06 -3.01 -0.34
C ARG A 31 12.59 -3.41 -0.46
N HIS A 32 11.93 -3.65 0.66
CA HIS A 32 10.48 -3.87 0.66
C HIS A 32 9.77 -2.67 0.00
N LEU A 33 8.76 -2.92 -0.84
CA LEU A 33 8.07 -1.87 -1.59
C LEU A 33 7.32 -0.85 -0.71
N LEU A 34 7.06 -1.19 0.55
CA LEU A 34 6.54 -0.23 1.53
C LEU A 34 7.61 0.71 2.09
N THR A 35 8.91 0.46 1.87
CA THR A 35 9.97 1.29 2.44
C THR A 35 9.96 2.69 1.83
N ALA A 36 9.42 3.65 2.59
CA ALA A 36 9.26 5.02 2.14
C ALA A 36 10.62 5.71 2.01
N THR A 37 10.89 6.24 0.81
CA THR A 37 12.08 7.07 0.54
C THR A 37 11.66 8.47 0.12
N ALA A 38 12.62 9.40 0.04
CA ALA A 38 12.35 10.73 -0.51
C ALA A 38 11.92 10.68 -1.99
N ALA A 39 12.31 9.63 -2.72
CA ALA A 39 11.82 9.36 -4.06
C ALA A 39 10.46 8.64 -3.98
N ALA A 40 9.43 9.29 -4.55
CA ALA A 40 8.11 8.71 -4.65
C ALA A 40 8.12 7.49 -5.57
N HIS A 41 7.39 6.45 -5.17
CA HIS A 41 7.19 5.25 -5.98
C HIS A 41 5.80 4.68 -5.74
N THR A 42 5.25 4.06 -6.78
CA THR A 42 3.89 3.52 -6.79
C THR A 42 3.92 2.01 -6.58
N ILE A 43 3.01 1.52 -5.75
CA ILE A 43 2.89 0.10 -5.40
C ILE A 43 1.44 -0.35 -5.53
N ALA A 44 1.24 -1.62 -5.85
CA ALA A 44 -0.07 -2.27 -5.72
C ALA A 44 -0.25 -2.74 -4.28
N LEU A 45 -1.26 -2.21 -3.57
CA LEU A 45 -1.62 -2.66 -2.22
C LEU A 45 -2.49 -3.90 -2.23
N VAL A 46 -3.40 -3.99 -3.19
CA VAL A 46 -4.33 -5.10 -3.36
C VAL A 46 -4.36 -5.44 -4.82
N ALA A 47 -4.19 -6.72 -5.12
CA ALA A 47 -4.32 -7.23 -6.47
C ALA A 47 -4.98 -8.61 -6.41
N PRO A 48 -5.73 -8.99 -7.45
CA PRO A 48 -6.24 -10.35 -7.59
C PRO A 48 -5.09 -11.34 -7.75
N GLU A 49 -5.32 -12.62 -7.44
CA GLU A 49 -4.42 -13.71 -7.87
C GLU A 49 -4.38 -13.84 -9.41
N CYS A 50 -5.42 -13.32 -10.08
CA CYS A 50 -5.51 -13.15 -11.53
C CYS A 50 -4.57 -12.01 -12.01
N ASP A 51 -4.49 -11.75 -13.32
CA ASP A 51 -3.80 -10.56 -13.83
C ASP A 51 -4.55 -9.27 -13.46
N THR A 52 -3.81 -8.23 -13.02
CA THR A 52 -4.37 -6.88 -12.77
C THR A 52 -5.14 -6.28 -13.94
N ALA A 53 -4.85 -6.67 -15.19
CA ALA A 53 -5.59 -6.25 -16.38
C ALA A 53 -7.00 -6.86 -16.46
N CYS A 54 -7.24 -7.97 -15.76
CA CYS A 54 -8.52 -8.68 -15.76
C CYS A 54 -9.41 -8.23 -14.59
N CYS A 55 -8.87 -8.23 -13.37
CA CYS A 55 -9.68 -7.94 -12.19
C CYS A 55 -9.41 -6.54 -11.57
N GLY A 56 -8.32 -5.86 -11.96
CA GLY A 56 -7.90 -4.55 -11.45
C GLY A 56 -6.88 -4.64 -10.30
N ALA A 57 -6.52 -3.51 -9.71
CA ALA A 57 -5.73 -3.43 -8.47
C ALA A 57 -5.98 -2.10 -7.74
N VAL A 58 -5.59 -2.03 -6.46
CA VAL A 58 -5.52 -0.78 -5.71
C VAL A 58 -4.07 -0.34 -5.65
N TRP A 59 -3.78 0.82 -6.24
CA TRP A 59 -2.45 1.42 -6.29
C TRP A 59 -2.36 2.59 -5.32
N VAL A 60 -1.17 2.82 -4.81
CA VAL A 60 -0.84 4.01 -4.01
C VAL A 60 0.59 4.46 -4.29
N THR A 61 0.81 5.76 -4.24
CA THR A 61 2.15 6.36 -4.28
C THR A 61 2.64 6.63 -2.87
N VAL A 62 3.82 6.11 -2.54
CA VAL A 62 4.46 6.22 -1.21
C VAL A 62 5.68 7.13 -1.31
N ARG A 63 5.80 8.08 -0.39
CA ARG A 63 7.01 8.91 -0.21
C ARG A 63 7.24 9.33 1.24
N ARG A 64 8.49 9.63 1.56
CA ARG A 64 8.89 10.19 2.86
C ARG A 64 9.00 11.71 2.77
N GLU A 65 8.31 12.40 3.69
CA GLU A 65 8.33 13.84 3.87
C GLU A 65 8.74 14.19 5.31
N GLY A 66 10.05 14.31 5.54
CA GLY A 66 10.58 14.62 6.86
C GLY A 66 10.15 13.56 7.89
N ARG A 67 9.29 13.96 8.83
CA ARG A 67 8.75 13.10 9.91
C ARG A 67 7.51 12.29 9.50
N TYR A 68 7.04 12.44 8.27
CA TYR A 68 5.86 11.75 7.78
C TYR A 68 6.18 10.81 6.63
N VAL A 69 5.41 9.73 6.54
CA VAL A 69 5.25 8.96 5.31
C VAL A 69 3.89 9.33 4.73
N VAL A 70 3.87 9.66 3.44
CA VAL A 70 2.67 10.14 2.74
C VAL A 70 2.28 9.11 1.69
N TRP A 71 1.02 8.70 1.75
CA TRP A 71 0.35 7.87 0.76
C TRP A 71 -0.63 8.73 -0.02
N THR A 72 -0.41 8.87 -1.32
CA THR A 72 -1.13 9.77 -2.22
C THR A 72 -1.44 9.06 -3.54
N ASP A 73 -2.14 9.74 -4.43
CA ASP A 73 -2.42 9.30 -5.80
C ASP A 73 -3.02 7.90 -5.83
N TRP A 74 -3.97 7.67 -4.92
CA TRP A 74 -4.66 6.40 -4.82
C TRP A 74 -5.47 6.16 -6.08
N GLU A 75 -5.37 4.94 -6.60
CA GLU A 75 -6.12 4.51 -7.78
C GLU A 75 -6.71 3.14 -7.52
N ASN A 76 -8.02 2.99 -7.75
CA ASN A 76 -8.68 1.69 -7.76
C ASN A 76 -9.12 1.39 -9.19
N THR A 77 -8.46 0.43 -9.82
CA THR A 77 -8.83 -0.09 -11.15
C THR A 77 -9.68 -1.36 -11.05
N GLY A 78 -10.03 -1.78 -9.83
CA GLY A 78 -10.88 -2.92 -9.54
C GLY A 78 -12.30 -2.78 -10.09
N VAL A 79 -12.89 -3.91 -10.50
CA VAL A 79 -14.27 -3.96 -11.01
C VAL A 79 -15.28 -3.54 -9.93
N ILE A 80 -14.96 -3.80 -8.66
CA ILE A 80 -15.74 -3.34 -7.51
C ILE A 80 -15.16 -1.97 -7.09
N GLY A 81 -15.68 -0.91 -7.72
CA GLY A 81 -15.22 0.47 -7.52
C GLY A 81 -15.53 1.03 -6.13
N GLY A 82 -14.67 0.75 -5.17
CA GLY A 82 -14.66 1.39 -3.84
C GLY A 82 -14.04 2.79 -3.88
N ALA A 83 -14.54 3.69 -3.03
CA ALA A 83 -13.96 5.02 -2.87
C ALA A 83 -12.54 4.89 -2.29
N VAL A 84 -11.58 5.57 -2.91
CA VAL A 84 -10.21 5.62 -2.41
C VAL A 84 -10.00 6.84 -1.50
N PRO A 85 -9.10 6.76 -0.51
CA PRO A 85 -8.68 7.92 0.27
C PRO A 85 -8.06 8.99 -0.62
N ALA A 86 -8.04 10.23 -0.12
CA ALA A 86 -7.33 11.32 -0.79
C ALA A 86 -5.82 11.22 -0.51
N GLU A 87 -5.39 11.68 0.66
CA GLU A 87 -4.00 11.62 1.10
C GLU A 87 -3.98 11.17 2.55
N VAL A 88 -3.07 10.26 2.86
CA VAL A 88 -2.89 9.70 4.20
C VAL A 88 -1.47 9.99 4.67
N ARG A 89 -1.34 10.42 5.93
CA ARG A 89 -0.04 10.70 6.56
C ARG A 89 0.16 9.81 7.78
N PHE A 90 1.30 9.14 7.82
CA PHE A 90 1.74 8.35 8.96
C PHE A 90 2.93 9.03 9.64
N ASP A 91 3.06 8.85 10.95
CA ASP A 91 4.33 9.15 11.60
C ASP A 91 5.41 8.19 11.08
N ALA A 92 6.54 8.73 10.64
CA ALA A 92 7.52 7.95 9.90
C ALA A 92 8.27 6.95 10.79
N GLU A 93 8.46 7.23 12.08
CA GLU A 93 9.13 6.28 12.99
C GLU A 93 8.23 5.06 13.26
N GLN A 94 6.94 5.30 13.48
CA GLN A 94 5.98 4.22 13.65
C GLN A 94 5.82 3.40 12.36
N TYR A 95 5.75 4.08 11.21
CA TYR A 95 5.65 3.43 9.91
C TYR A 95 6.85 2.51 9.64
N ASP A 96 8.07 3.02 9.81
CA ASP A 96 9.29 2.26 9.58
C ASP A 96 9.38 1.03 10.53
N ALA A 97 8.91 1.16 11.78
CA ALA A 97 8.85 0.04 12.72
C ALA A 97 7.84 -1.05 12.29
N GLU A 98 6.70 -0.66 11.70
CA GLU A 98 5.75 -1.63 11.12
C GLU A 98 6.31 -2.30 9.85
N VAL A 99 6.97 -1.55 8.96
CA VAL A 99 7.60 -2.13 7.77
C VAL A 99 8.72 -3.10 8.16
N ALA A 100 9.55 -2.75 9.15
CA ALA A 100 10.60 -3.63 9.65
C ALA A 100 10.04 -4.91 10.29
N ARG A 101 8.84 -4.90 10.90
CA ARG A 101 8.19 -6.14 11.38
C ARG A 101 7.82 -7.09 10.23
N LEU A 102 7.54 -6.55 9.04
CA LEU A 102 7.18 -7.34 7.86
C LEU A 102 8.37 -7.97 7.17
N GLU A 103 9.49 -7.26 7.07
CA GLU A 103 10.69 -7.77 6.39
C GLU A 103 11.26 -9.04 7.05
N TRP A 104 10.81 -9.37 8.27
CA TRP A 104 11.28 -10.51 9.07
C TRP A 104 10.19 -11.55 9.39
N SER A 105 9.00 -11.43 8.78
CA SER A 105 7.88 -12.37 8.94
C SER A 105 7.84 -13.41 7.84
#